data_AF-A0AAU9MK88-F1
#
_entry.id   AF-A0AAU9MK88-F1
#
_cell.length_a   1.000
_cell.length_b   1.000
_cell.length_c   1.000
_cell.angle_alpha   90.00
_cell.angle_beta   90.00
_cell.angle_gamma   90.00
#
_symmetry.space_group_name_H-M   'P 1'
#
loop_
_entity.id
_entity.type
_entity.pdbx_description
1 polymer ?
#
loop_
_entity_poly.entity_id
_entity_poly.type
_entity_poly.pdbx_seq_one_letter_code
_entity_poly.pdbx_strand_id
1 'polypeptide(L)'
;MGQQTTTNTESLTPTKSHETGRRLQLEHTAFSCPFTTKWNVSVISALREDLVVHIKSGDDDLGNHTIPYVGNYSWSFCEKVGGHTLFYGYFWWGSKFQSLDLFNKAISDKLSLNADP
;
A
#
# COMPACT_ATOMS: atom_id res chain seq x y z
N MET A 1 -75.17 -0.28 6.64
CA MET A 1 -74.86 0.63 7.77
C MET A 1 -73.34 0.77 7.85
N GLY A 2 -72.82 2.02 7.87
CA GLY A 2 -71.40 2.45 8.04
C GLY A 2 -70.48 2.14 6.84
N GLN A 3 -69.90 3.06 6.04
CA GLN A 3 -69.02 4.24 6.28
C GLN A 3 -67.86 3.91 7.25
N GLN A 4 -66.59 3.76 6.83
CA GLN A 4 -65.60 4.65 6.18
C GLN A 4 -64.73 5.41 7.19
N THR A 5 -63.41 5.23 7.14
CA THR A 5 -62.33 6.21 7.48
C THR A 5 -60.96 5.56 7.11
N THR A 6 -60.35 5.79 5.94
CA THR A 6 -59.60 6.96 5.36
C THR A 6 -58.12 7.02 5.82
N THR A 7 -57.16 6.70 4.95
CA THR A 7 -56.35 7.57 4.03
C THR A 7 -55.08 8.12 4.71
N ASN A 8 -53.93 8.42 4.09
CA ASN A 8 -53.52 8.94 2.77
C ASN A 8 -52.10 8.37 2.44
N THR A 9 -51.64 8.06 1.21
CA THR A 9 -51.35 8.91 0.01
C THR A 9 -50.44 10.10 0.40
N GLU A 10 -49.24 10.32 -0.16
CA GLU A 10 -48.93 10.57 -1.56
C GLU A 10 -47.41 10.71 -1.78
N SER A 11 -46.98 10.39 -3.00
CA SER A 11 -45.68 10.72 -3.60
C SER A 11 -45.40 12.23 -3.61
N LEU A 12 -44.13 12.63 -3.83
CA LEU A 12 -43.66 13.74 -4.70
C LEU A 12 -42.27 14.25 -4.25
N THR A 13 -41.23 13.95 -5.05
CA THR A 13 -40.13 14.91 -5.31
C THR A 13 -40.59 15.92 -6.38
N PRO A 14 -39.88 17.02 -6.73
CA PRO A 14 -38.66 17.64 -6.19
C PRO A 14 -38.82 19.17 -5.96
N THR A 15 -37.88 19.85 -5.29
CA THR A 15 -37.36 21.19 -5.72
C THR A 15 -36.06 21.51 -4.98
N LYS A 16 -35.09 21.98 -5.78
CA LYS A 16 -33.77 22.51 -5.42
C LYS A 16 -33.76 23.44 -4.19
N SER A 17 -32.77 23.23 -3.34
CA SER A 17 -32.03 24.35 -2.74
C SER A 17 -30.55 23.97 -2.63
N HIS A 18 -29.75 24.79 -3.27
CA HIS A 18 -28.30 24.84 -3.24
C HIS A 18 -27.70 24.50 -1.86
N GLU A 19 -26.75 23.57 -1.83
CA GLU A 19 -25.62 23.66 -0.91
C GLU A 19 -24.38 23.06 -1.59
N THR A 20 -23.61 23.97 -2.18
CA THR A 20 -22.26 23.75 -2.65
C THR A 20 -21.39 23.36 -1.46
N GLY A 21 -21.20 22.06 -1.24
CA GLY A 21 -20.43 21.52 -0.12
C GLY A 21 -19.47 20.42 -0.56
N ARG A 22 -18.28 20.84 -1.02
CA ARG A 22 -17.02 20.07 -1.09
C ARG A 22 -17.16 18.53 -1.05
N ARG A 23 -17.30 17.94 -2.24
CA ARG A 23 -16.82 16.58 -2.50
C ARG A 23 -15.30 16.63 -2.34
N LEU A 24 -14.78 16.26 -1.17
CA LEU A 24 -13.35 15.98 -1.01
C LEU A 24 -13.07 14.73 -1.84
N GLN A 25 -12.74 14.96 -3.11
CA GLN A 25 -12.01 14.03 -3.93
C GLN A 25 -10.70 13.81 -3.16
N LEU A 26 -10.54 12.65 -2.51
CA LEU A 26 -9.22 12.16 -2.13
C LEU A 26 -8.48 11.92 -3.45
N GLU A 27 -7.90 13.00 -3.98
CA GLU A 27 -6.78 12.93 -4.88
C GLU A 27 -5.79 11.97 -4.21
N HIS A 28 -5.43 10.88 -4.90
CA HIS A 28 -4.23 10.14 -4.54
C HIS A 28 -3.07 11.13 -4.62
N THR A 29 -2.73 11.77 -3.51
CA THR A 29 -1.51 12.56 -3.41
C THR A 29 -0.38 11.61 -3.78
N ALA A 30 0.21 11.82 -4.95
CA ALA A 30 1.34 11.04 -5.40
C ALA A 30 2.38 11.07 -4.28
N PHE A 31 2.67 9.89 -3.72
CA PHE A 31 3.67 9.74 -2.67
C PHE A 31 5.01 10.30 -3.20
N SER A 32 5.36 11.50 -2.74
CA SER A 32 6.49 12.30 -3.20
C SER A 32 7.38 12.62 -2.00
N CYS A 33 8.70 12.54 -2.22
CA CYS A 33 9.71 12.74 -1.19
C CYS A 33 10.46 14.04 -1.51
N PRO A 34 10.00 15.21 -1.01
CA PRO A 34 10.56 16.50 -1.42
C PRO A 34 11.98 16.75 -0.91
N PHE A 35 12.42 16.02 0.12
CA PHE A 35 13.72 16.22 0.77
C PHE A 35 14.55 14.94 0.90
N THR A 36 14.02 13.80 0.47
CA THR A 36 14.69 12.50 0.61
C THR A 36 14.46 11.64 -0.61
N THR A 37 15.27 10.59 -0.77
CA THR A 37 15.15 9.67 -1.89
C THR A 37 13.89 8.82 -1.74
N LYS A 38 13.12 8.71 -2.84
CA LYS A 38 12.04 7.73 -2.95
C LYS A 38 12.62 6.40 -3.42
N TRP A 39 12.34 5.35 -2.67
CA TRP A 39 12.71 3.99 -3.04
C TRP A 39 11.49 3.17 -3.44
N ASN A 40 11.67 2.29 -4.41
CA ASN A 40 10.72 1.24 -4.76
C ASN A 40 11.43 -0.10 -4.56
N VAL A 41 10.88 -0.94 -3.69
CA VAL A 41 11.41 -2.28 -3.44
C VAL A 41 10.41 -3.30 -3.96
N SER A 42 10.90 -4.33 -4.62
CA SER A 42 10.07 -5.40 -5.18
C SER A 42 10.68 -6.75 -4.85
N VAL A 43 9.85 -7.64 -4.30
CA VAL A 43 10.13 -9.06 -4.14
C VAL A 43 9.41 -9.80 -5.26
N ILE A 44 10.15 -10.51 -6.09
CA ILE A 44 9.61 -11.24 -7.25
C ILE A 44 9.88 -12.73 -7.03
N SER A 45 8.84 -13.56 -7.12
CA SER A 45 8.99 -15.02 -6.99
C SER A 45 9.08 -15.67 -8.37
N ALA A 46 10.18 -16.36 -8.64
CA ALA A 46 10.33 -17.26 -9.79
C ALA A 46 10.15 -18.75 -9.40
N LEU A 47 9.65 -19.01 -8.19
CA LEU A 47 9.47 -20.36 -7.63
C LEU A 47 8.16 -20.97 -8.13
N ARG A 48 8.16 -22.26 -8.49
CA ARG A 48 6.94 -22.98 -8.92
C ARG A 48 5.94 -23.27 -7.79
N GLU A 49 6.12 -22.64 -6.64
CA GLU A 49 5.33 -22.76 -5.43
C GLU A 49 5.17 -21.38 -4.79
N ASP A 50 4.29 -21.27 -3.81
CA ASP A 50 4.03 -20.02 -3.12
C ASP A 50 5.22 -19.63 -2.23
N LEU A 51 5.64 -18.37 -2.37
CA LEU A 51 6.62 -17.74 -1.50
C LEU A 51 5.88 -16.93 -0.44
N VAL A 52 5.90 -17.37 0.80
CA VAL A 52 5.38 -16.61 1.94
C VAL A 52 6.47 -15.69 2.44
N VAL A 53 6.16 -14.41 2.60
CA VAL A 53 7.10 -13.40 3.11
C VAL A 53 6.49 -12.63 4.26
N HIS A 54 7.27 -12.38 5.31
CA HIS A 54 6.93 -11.38 6.34
C HIS A 54 7.96 -10.26 6.24
N ILE A 55 7.52 -9.08 5.83
CA ILE A 55 8.39 -7.93 5.65
C ILE A 55 8.23 -6.97 6.81
N LYS A 56 9.35 -6.58 7.41
CA LYS A 56 9.42 -5.65 8.52
C LYS A 56 10.39 -4.53 8.23
N SER A 57 10.09 -3.36 8.75
CA SER A 57 10.99 -2.24 8.88
C SER A 57 11.40 -2.09 10.35
N GLY A 58 12.42 -1.26 10.63
CA GLY A 58 12.79 -0.94 12.01
C GLY A 58 11.64 -0.36 12.83
N ASP A 59 10.72 0.36 12.18
CA ASP A 59 9.63 1.10 12.85
C ASP A 59 8.22 0.66 12.40
N ASP A 60 8.10 -0.06 11.28
CA ASP A 60 6.83 -0.44 10.65
C ASP A 60 6.82 -1.95 10.33
N ASP A 61 5.67 -2.59 10.47
CA ASP A 61 5.47 -3.97 10.00
C ASP A 61 4.61 -3.94 8.73
N LEU A 62 5.18 -4.36 7.60
CA LEU A 62 4.43 -4.46 6.33
C LEU A 62 3.61 -5.74 6.24
N GLY A 63 3.77 -6.66 7.19
CA GLY A 63 2.96 -7.84 7.37
C GLY A 63 3.38 -9.03 6.50
N ASN A 64 2.49 -10.02 6.49
CA ASN A 64 2.63 -11.26 5.74
C ASN A 64 2.02 -11.13 4.34
N HIS A 65 2.73 -11.62 3.33
CA HIS A 65 2.27 -11.68 1.95
C HIS A 65 2.57 -13.06 1.37
N THR A 66 1.65 -13.60 0.59
CA THR A 66 1.88 -14.82 -0.20
C THR A 66 2.05 -14.42 -1.65
N ILE A 67 3.22 -14.70 -2.22
CA ILE A 67 3.58 -14.38 -3.60
C ILE A 67 3.52 -15.68 -4.42
N PRO A 68 2.57 -15.82 -5.35
CA PRO A 68 2.44 -17.01 -6.18
C PRO A 68 3.57 -17.09 -7.22
N TYR A 69 3.62 -18.18 -7.98
CA TYR A 69 4.56 -18.34 -9.09
C TYR A 69 4.49 -17.18 -10.09
N VAL A 70 5.63 -16.55 -10.38
CA VAL A 70 5.78 -15.35 -11.23
C VAL A 70 5.03 -14.13 -10.68
N GLY A 71 4.70 -14.13 -9.40
CA GLY A 71 4.11 -13.00 -8.69
C GLY A 71 5.16 -12.03 -8.15
N ASN A 72 4.68 -10.88 -7.69
CA ASN A 72 5.50 -9.91 -6.97
C ASN A 72 4.73 -9.25 -5.82
N TYR A 73 5.48 -8.81 -4.82
CA TYR A 73 5.04 -7.85 -3.83
C TYR A 73 5.97 -6.64 -3.87
N SER A 74 5.40 -5.45 -3.99
CA SER A 74 6.16 -4.21 -4.15
C SER A 74 5.61 -3.14 -3.23
N TRP A 75 6.50 -2.32 -2.70
CA TRP A 75 6.15 -1.14 -1.92
C TRP A 75 7.12 0.01 -2.20
N SER A 76 6.69 1.21 -1.85
CA SER A 76 7.48 2.42 -1.98
C SER A 76 7.54 3.15 -0.65
N PHE A 77 8.66 3.80 -0.37
CA PHE A 77 8.82 4.63 0.82
C PHE A 77 9.77 5.79 0.55
N CYS A 78 9.69 6.82 1.39
CA CYS A 78 10.64 7.91 1.44
C CYS A 78 11.69 7.55 2.47
N GLU A 79 12.97 7.65 2.12
CA GLU A 79 14.04 7.44 3.08
C GLU A 79 13.92 8.45 4.22
N LYS A 80 14.24 8.02 5.45
CA LYS A 80 14.28 8.92 6.60
C LYS A 80 15.49 9.84 6.49
N VAL A 81 15.33 11.08 6.93
CA VAL A 81 16.46 12.02 7.06
C VAL A 81 17.51 11.39 7.96
N GLY A 82 18.75 11.26 7.45
CA GLY A 82 19.85 10.57 8.15
C GLY A 82 20.10 9.11 7.73
N GLY A 83 19.29 8.53 6.84
CA GLY A 83 19.57 7.22 6.23
C GLY A 83 19.36 6.02 7.15
N HIS A 84 18.52 6.15 8.17
CA HIS A 84 18.25 5.10 9.16
C HIS A 84 17.12 4.13 8.76
N THR A 85 16.63 4.20 7.52
CA THR A 85 15.58 3.28 7.07
C THR A 85 16.14 1.89 6.86
N LEU A 86 15.47 0.89 7.45
CA LEU A 86 15.81 -0.53 7.34
C LEU A 86 14.54 -1.29 6.96
N PHE A 87 14.64 -2.18 5.99
CA PHE A 87 13.66 -3.23 5.71
C PHE A 87 14.37 -4.58 5.62
N TYR A 88 13.80 -5.59 6.25
CA TYR A 88 14.23 -6.98 6.15
C TYR A 88 13.01 -7.88 6.02
N GLY A 89 13.23 -9.07 5.47
CA GLY A 89 12.18 -10.04 5.23
C GLY A 89 12.56 -11.42 5.74
N TYR A 90 11.54 -12.15 6.14
CA TYR A 90 11.57 -13.58 6.36
C TYR A 90 10.84 -14.27 5.21
N PHE A 91 11.47 -15.28 4.62
CA PHE A 91 11.01 -15.93 3.40
C PHE A 91 10.84 -17.42 3.65
N TRP A 92 9.67 -17.96 3.31
CA TRP A 92 9.36 -19.38 3.40
C TRP A 92 8.81 -19.88 2.06
N TRP A 93 9.34 -21.02 1.62
CA TRP A 93 8.80 -21.76 0.48
C TRP A 93 9.02 -23.25 0.73
N GLY A 94 7.92 -24.01 0.69
CA GLY A 94 7.92 -25.41 1.12
C GLY A 94 8.43 -25.54 2.55
N SER A 95 9.49 -26.32 2.74
CA SER A 95 10.17 -26.50 4.03
C SER A 95 11.41 -25.60 4.23
N LYS A 96 11.66 -24.66 3.31
CA LYS A 96 12.85 -23.81 3.32
C LYS A 96 12.56 -22.46 3.96
N PHE A 97 13.61 -21.87 4.50
CA PHE A 97 13.57 -20.58 5.18
C PHE A 97 14.83 -19.76 4.88
N GLN A 98 14.67 -18.45 4.66
CA GLN A 98 15.77 -17.50 4.54
C GLN A 98 15.36 -16.14 5.12
N SER A 99 16.30 -15.45 5.78
CA SER A 99 16.17 -14.03 6.11
C SER A 99 17.07 -13.19 5.20
N LEU A 100 16.58 -12.01 4.79
CA LEU A 100 17.33 -11.10 3.93
C LEU A 100 17.05 -9.63 4.29
N ASP A 101 18.09 -8.80 4.28
CA ASP A 101 17.95 -7.35 4.27
C ASP A 101 17.50 -6.90 2.87
N LEU A 102 16.31 -6.28 2.81
CA LEU A 102 15.69 -5.80 1.58
C LEU A 102 16.05 -4.35 1.30
N PHE A 103 16.34 -3.58 2.35
CA PHE A 103 16.85 -2.22 2.25
C PHE A 103 17.60 -1.83 3.51
N ASN A 104 18.78 -1.24 3.36
CA ASN A 104 19.49 -0.54 4.43
C ASN A 104 20.41 0.52 3.79
N LYS A 105 21.06 1.35 4.61
CA LYS A 105 21.96 2.39 4.11
C LYS A 105 23.07 1.86 3.19
N ALA A 106 23.65 0.69 3.50
CA ALA A 106 24.71 0.12 2.66
C ALA A 106 24.20 -0.32 1.27
N ILE A 107 22.96 -0.83 1.21
CA ILE A 107 22.29 -1.14 -0.07
C ILE A 107 21.99 0.15 -0.83
N SER A 108 21.45 1.17 -0.16
CA SER A 108 21.13 2.46 -0.80
C SER A 108 22.37 3.15 -1.35
N ASP A 109 23.46 3.23 -0.57
CA ASP A 109 24.74 3.80 -0.97
C ASP A 109 25.26 3.11 -2.24
N LYS A 110 25.28 1.76 -2.28
CA LYS A 110 25.72 1.00 -3.46
C LYS A 110 24.86 1.25 -4.69
N LEU A 111 23.54 1.29 -4.53
CA LEU A 111 22.63 1.52 -5.67
C LEU A 111 22.76 2.95 -6.20
N SER A 112 23.00 3.93 -5.33
CA SER A 112 23.22 5.32 -5.73
C SER A 112 24.57 5.56 -6.42
N LEU A 113 25.60 4.77 -6.11
CA LEU A 113 26.90 4.84 -6.79
C LEU A 113 26.89 4.23 -8.20
N ASN A 114 25.98 3.29 -8.45
CA ASN A 114 25.83 2.63 -9.76
C ASN A 114 24.80 3.33 -10.67
N ALA A 115 24.13 4.36 -10.16
CA ALA A 115 23.31 5.26 -10.97
C ALA A 115 24.24 6.31 -11.58
N ASP A 116 24.94 5.95 -12.67
CA ASP A 116 25.65 6.94 -13.50
C ASP A 116 24.64 7.97 -14.04
N PRO A 117 25.02 9.26 -14.18
CA PRO A 117 24.16 10.32 -14.72
C PRO A 117 23.68 10.08 -16.15
#